data_AF-A0A3E0ENA2-F1
#
_entry.id   AF-A0A3E0ENA2-F1
#
_cell.length_a   1.000
_cell.length_b   1.000
_cell.length_c   1.000
_cell.angle_alpha   90.00
_cell.angle_beta   90.00
_cell.angle_gamma   90.00
#
_symmetry.space_group_name_H-M   'P 1'
#
loop_
_entity.id
_entity.type
_entity.pdbx_description
1 polymer ?
#
loop_
_entity_poly.entity_id
_entity_poly.type
_entity_poly.pdbx_seq_one_letter_code
_entity_poly.pdbx_strand_id
1 'polypeptide(L)' 'MSMKEEHKLILNLIQSYLEKNPSQRFGQALFNLGINEFQETIDPRNPNYNIRDIHGDSDLKIVERIKNRLDLFESQKNKK' A
#
# COMPACT_ATOMS: atom_id res chain seq x y z
N MET A 1 -15.41 2.76 -21.55
CA MET A 1 -14.12 3.29 -21.05
C MET A 1 -13.17 2.11 -20.85
N SER A 2 -11.88 2.29 -21.15
CA SER A 2 -10.82 1.30 -20.90
C SER A 2 -10.13 1.57 -19.57
N MET A 3 -9.41 0.57 -19.06
CA MET A 3 -8.58 0.69 -17.86
C MET A 3 -7.40 1.63 -18.11
N LYS A 4 -7.12 2.54 -17.16
CA LYS A 4 -5.95 3.44 -17.21
C LYS A 4 -4.64 2.67 -16.98
N GLU A 5 -3.52 3.22 -17.44
CA GLU A 5 -2.20 2.61 -17.25
C GLU A 5 -1.79 2.52 -15.78
N GLU A 6 -2.16 3.51 -14.97
CA GLU A 6 -1.89 3.52 -13.53
C GLU A 6 -2.62 2.38 -12.83
N HIS A 7 -3.85 2.06 -13.24
CA HIS A 7 -4.57 0.92 -12.70
C HIS A 7 -3.83 -0.39 -12.99
N LYS A 8 -3.32 -0.56 -14.23
CA LYS A 8 -2.53 -1.74 -14.61
C LYS A 8 -1.26 -1.84 -13.77
N LEU A 9 -0.58 -0.71 -13.58
CA LEU A 9 0.64 -0.64 -12.79
C LEU A 9 0.37 -1.03 -11.33
N ILE A 10 -0.68 -0.51 -10.71
CA ILE A 10 -1.08 -0.86 -9.34
C ILE A 10 -1.36 -2.36 -9.24
N LEU A 11 -2.13 -2.94 -10.17
CA LEU A 11 -2.42 -4.38 -10.19
C LEU A 11 -1.15 -5.23 -10.33
N ASN A 12 -0.24 -4.86 -11.22
CA ASN A 12 1.04 -5.54 -11.40
C ASN A 12 1.92 -5.49 -10.14
N LEU A 13 1.94 -4.36 -9.43
CA LEU A 13 2.67 -4.21 -8.18
C LEU A 13 2.07 -5.09 -7.06
N ILE A 14 0.74 -5.12 -6.93
CA ILE A 14 0.04 -5.99 -5.97
C ILE A 14 0.34 -7.46 -6.26
N GLN A 15 0.23 -7.86 -7.53
CA GLN A 15 0.53 -9.23 -7.97
C GLN A 15 1.96 -9.61 -7.59
N SER A 16 2.94 -8.79 -7.99
CA SER A 16 4.36 -9.04 -7.73
C SER A 16 4.67 -9.13 -6.23
N TYR A 17 3.98 -8.35 -5.40
CA TYR A 17 4.13 -8.40 -3.95
C TYR A 17 3.56 -9.70 -3.35
N LEU A 18 2.37 -10.13 -3.78
CA LEU A 18 1.73 -11.35 -3.31
C LEU A 18 2.49 -12.61 -3.74
N GLU A 19 3.03 -12.64 -4.96
CA GLU A 19 3.89 -13.73 -5.44
C GLU A 19 5.13 -13.91 -4.55
N LYS A 20 5.71 -12.80 -4.06
CA LYS A 20 6.83 -12.83 -3.10
C LYS A 20 6.41 -13.14 -1.66
N ASN A 21 5.13 -12.99 -1.33
CA ASN A 21 4.60 -13.11 0.03
C ASN A 21 3.33 -13.99 0.06
N PRO A 22 3.40 -15.27 -0.36
CA PRO A 22 2.21 -16.10 -0.59
C PRO A 22 1.40 -16.42 0.68
N SER A 23 1.98 -16.23 1.87
CA SER A 23 1.28 -16.41 3.15
C SER A 23 0.41 -15.22 3.55
N GLN A 24 0.58 -14.05 2.93
CA GLN A 24 -0.23 -12.88 3.25
C GLN A 24 -1.61 -12.96 2.60
N ARG A 25 -2.63 -12.56 3.35
CA ARG A 25 -3.98 -12.40 2.82
C ARG A 25 -4.04 -11.18 1.91
N PHE A 26 -4.88 -11.22 0.87
CA PHE A 26 -5.02 -10.12 -0.09
C PHE A 26 -5.23 -8.74 0.57
N GLY A 27 -6.18 -8.64 1.51
CA GLY A 27 -6.43 -7.38 2.22
C GLY A 27 -5.22 -6.88 3.02
N GLN A 28 -4.43 -7.79 3.61
CA GLN A 28 -3.20 -7.43 4.32
C GLN A 28 -2.15 -6.87 3.36
N ALA A 29 -2.05 -7.41 2.14
CA ALA A 29 -1.18 -6.86 1.11
C ALA A 29 -1.59 -5.43 0.72
N LEU A 30 -2.89 -5.16 0.56
CA LEU A 30 -3.37 -3.80 0.27
C LEU A 30 -2.97 -2.79 1.36
N PHE A 31 -3.05 -3.19 2.63
CA PHE A 31 -2.60 -2.36 3.76
C PHE A 31 -1.08 -2.20 3.80
N ASN A 32 -0.33 -3.30 3.66
CA ASN A 32 1.13 -3.27 3.70
C ASN A 32 1.73 -2.41 2.57
N LEU A 33 1.09 -2.41 1.40
CA LEU A 33 1.46 -1.59 0.26
C LEU A 33 0.99 -0.13 0.37
N GLY A 34 0.28 0.25 1.44
CA GLY A 34 -0.20 1.62 1.66
C GLY A 34 -1.31 2.05 0.70
N ILE A 35 -2.05 1.10 0.12
CA ILE A 35 -3.21 1.40 -0.74
C ILE A 35 -4.38 1.84 0.13
N ASN A 36 -4.71 1.01 1.12
CA ASN A 36 -5.57 1.36 2.23
C ASN A 36 -4.71 1.63 3.45
N GLU A 37 -5.08 2.62 4.25
CA GLU A 37 -4.37 3.00 5.47
C GLU A 37 -5.38 3.43 6.54
N PHE A 38 -5.01 3.29 7.81
CA PHE A 38 -5.74 3.98 8.88
C PHE A 38 -5.45 5.48 8.79
N GLN A 39 -6.38 6.29 9.28
CA GLN A 39 -6.12 7.71 9.52
C GLN A 39 -4.94 7.85 10.48
N GLU A 40 -4.10 8.86 10.24
CA GLU A 40 -3.00 9.16 11.15
C GLU A 40 -3.55 9.44 12.54
N THR A 41 -3.00 8.75 13.53
CA THR A 41 -3.38 8.93 14.92
C THR A 41 -2.44 9.97 15.54
N ILE A 42 -3.02 11.04 16.09
CA ILE A 42 -2.26 12.12 16.76
C ILE A 42 -1.89 11.70 18.20
N ASP A 43 -2.71 10.88 18.87
CA ASP A 43 -2.42 10.32 20.20
C ASP A 43 -2.33 8.78 20.16
N PRO A 44 -1.14 8.17 20.28
CA PRO A 44 -0.98 6.72 20.20
C PRO A 44 -1.68 5.94 21.34
N ARG A 45 -2.14 6.62 22.40
CA ARG A 45 -2.94 6.00 23.48
C ARG A 45 -4.42 5.88 23.12
N ASN A 46 -4.86 6.62 22.10
CA ASN A 46 -6.22 6.59 21.57
C ASN A 46 -6.17 6.37 20.05
N PRO A 47 -5.83 5.14 19.60
CA PRO A 47 -5.67 4.83 18.19
C PRO A 47 -6.97 5.09 17.41
N ASN A 48 -6.83 5.81 16.29
CA ASN A 48 -7.91 6.03 15.35
C ASN A 48 -7.89 4.93 14.29
N TYR A 49 -8.77 3.94 14.45
CA TYR A 49 -8.91 2.82 13.50
C TYR A 49 -9.82 3.14 12.31
N ASN A 50 -10.18 4.39 12.09
CA ASN A 50 -10.91 4.79 10.90
C ASN A 50 -10.03 4.63 9.66
N ILE A 51 -10.59 4.08 8.60
CA ILE A 51 -9.92 4.02 7.30
C ILE A 51 -9.77 5.45 6.77
N ARG A 52 -8.57 5.76 6.27
CA ARG A 52 -8.30 7.02 5.57
C ARG A 52 -9.22 7.13 4.37
N ASP A 53 -9.81 8.30 4.19
CA ASP A 53 -10.52 8.60 2.95
C ASP A 53 -9.52 8.70 1.79
N ILE A 54 -9.67 7.81 0.81
CA ILE A 54 -8.85 7.73 -0.40
C ILE A 54 -9.59 8.24 -1.64
N HIS A 55 -10.84 8.74 -1.51
CA HIS A 55 -11.63 9.23 -2.65
C HIS A 55 -10.92 10.34 -3.43
N GLY A 56 -10.12 11.18 -2.73
CA GLY A 56 -9.33 12.25 -3.33
C GLY A 56 -7.90 11.86 -3.75
N ASP A 57 -7.46 10.63 -3.52
CA ASP A 57 -6.12 10.19 -3.90
C ASP A 57 -6.09 9.88 -5.41
N SER A 58 -5.12 10.47 -6.12
CA SER A 58 -4.89 10.11 -7.51
C SER A 58 -4.21 8.74 -7.61
N ASP A 59 -4.45 8.05 -8.72
CA ASP A 59 -3.80 6.76 -9.00
C ASP A 59 -2.26 6.86 -8.93
N LEU A 60 -1.68 7.99 -9.36
CA LEU A 60 -0.25 8.28 -9.25
C LEU A 60 0.24 8.34 -7.79
N LYS A 61 -0.51 8.98 -6.89
CA LYS A 61 -0.15 9.01 -5.46
C LYS A 61 -0.19 7.62 -4.84
N ILE A 62 -1.12 6.77 -5.27
CA ILE A 62 -1.16 5.36 -4.84
C ILE A 62 0.10 4.64 -5.32
N VAL A 63 0.50 4.80 -6.59
CA VAL A 63 1.75 4.22 -7.12
C VAL A 63 2.98 4.67 -6.33
N GLU A 64 3.09 5.96 -6.02
CA GLU A 64 4.19 6.51 -5.22
C GLU A 64 4.25 5.89 -3.82
N ARG A 65 3.11 5.77 -3.14
CA ARG A 65 3.04 5.10 -1.82
C ARG A 65 3.50 3.65 -1.88
N ILE A 66 3.02 2.90 -2.87
CA ILE A 66 3.41 1.50 -3.05
C ILE A 66 4.93 1.39 -3.22
N LYS A 67 5.52 2.21 -4.10
CA LYS A 67 6.97 2.22 -4.34
C LYS A 67 7.76 2.55 -3.07
N ASN A 68 7.37 3.60 -2.34
CA ASN A 68 8.02 3.99 -1.09
C ASN A 68 7.96 2.86 -0.03
N ARG A 69 6.84 2.13 0.05
CA ARG A 69 6.72 0.97 0.95
C ARG A 69 7.65 -0.17 0.56
N LEU A 70 7.75 -0.47 -0.73
CA LEU A 70 8.66 -1.49 -1.25
C LEU A 70 10.13 -1.14 -0.96
N ASP A 71 10.54 0.10 -1.21
CA ASP A 71 11.89 0.58 -0.93
C ASP A 71 12.23 0.48 0.56
N LEU A 72 11.25 0.82 1.43
CA LEU A 72 11.40 0.66 2.87
C LEU A 72 11.63 -0.81 3.26
N PHE A 73 10.85 -1.75 2.69
CA PHE A 73 11.03 -3.18 2.97
C PHE A 73 12.41 -3.69 2.56
N GLU A 74 12.89 -3.30 1.38
CA GLU A 74 14.23 -3.69 0.91
C GLU A 74 15.34 -3.07 1.79
N SER A 75 15.19 -1.80 2.18
CA SER A 75 16.15 -1.15 3.09
C SER A 75 16.23 -1.83 4.46
N GLN A 76 15.12 -2.41 4.95
CA GLN A 76 15.08 -3.14 6.22
C GLN A 76 15.68 -4.53 6.11
N LYS A 77 15.56 -5.20 4.96
CA LYS A 77 16.22 -6.49 4.70
C LYS A 77 17.74 -6.34 4.72
N ASN A 78 18.27 -5.29 4.09
CA ASN A 78 19.72 -5.06 3.99
C ASN A 78 20.40 -4.64 5.30
N LYS A 79 19.63 -4.32 6.35
CA LYS A 79 20.15 -3.97 7.69
C LYS A 79 20.23 -5.17 8.63
N LYS A 80 19.70 -6.33 8.23
CA LYS A 80 19.75 -7.59 8.99
C LYS A 80 20.86 -8.46 8.45
#